data_AF-A0A803LKR7-F1
#
_entry.id   AF-A0A803LKR7-F1
#
_cell.length_a   1.000
_cell.length_b   1.000
_cell.length_c   1.000
_cell.angle_alpha   90.00
_cell.angle_beta   90.00
_cell.angle_gamma   90.00
#
_symmetry.space_group_name_H-M   'P 1'
#
loop_
_entity.id
_entity.type
_entity.pdbx_description
1 polymer ?
#
loop_
_entity_poly.entity_id
_entity_poly.type
_entity_poly.pdbx_seq_one_letter_code
_entity_poly.pdbx_strand_id
1 'polypeptide(L)'
;MKKKKQTSDALIIDADDTTAAAVAGNSSDVVGDIKTLVKDHASFFDKLVELIPAKFYLPTNDDDKPWFQGLSKAAKAEAKLKSIENTKKSRQAKEKKEIERDNIEKEVSEAAKGIEFGKVKLAASSDDVSNKKKKRRLSKEKELQRAQKLEEAMKDPEKGGELAKQHSWKSAMERTMGNKVHDDPKLLKKSLQKDKKKHAKSVEKWKQRTETTEKMKRGKQDKRNENIKAKKDKKKQSKIDKREKKLMRPGFEGRKEGFVTGN
;
A
#
# COMPACT_ATOMS: atom_id res chain seq x y z
N MET A 1 55.77 14.89 -44.83
CA MET A 1 56.54 16.10 -45.14
C MET A 1 55.83 17.32 -44.55
N LYS A 2 56.60 18.13 -43.82
CA LYS A 2 56.49 19.59 -43.64
C LYS A 2 55.24 20.19 -42.95
N LYS A 3 55.46 20.57 -41.68
CA LYS A 3 54.88 21.73 -40.99
C LYS A 3 55.14 23.04 -41.76
N LYS A 4 54.23 24.02 -41.67
CA LYS A 4 54.42 25.51 -41.68
C LYS A 4 53.01 26.12 -41.61
N LYS A 5 52.52 26.67 -40.49
CA LYS A 5 52.87 27.93 -39.79
C LYS A 5 52.63 29.17 -40.66
N GLN A 6 51.57 29.91 -40.36
CA GLN A 6 51.51 31.36 -40.54
C GLN A 6 50.88 31.99 -39.29
N THR A 7 51.53 33.04 -38.84
CA THR A 7 51.28 33.89 -37.68
C THR A 7 51.58 35.31 -38.15
N SER A 8 50.68 36.26 -37.89
CA SER A 8 50.85 37.73 -37.82
C SER A 8 49.46 38.36 -38.11
N ASP A 9 48.95 39.41 -37.49
CA ASP A 9 49.57 40.52 -36.78
C ASP A 9 48.67 41.02 -35.65
N ALA A 10 49.31 41.53 -34.60
CA ALA A 10 48.70 42.36 -33.57
C ALA A 10 48.77 43.83 -34.02
N LEU A 11 47.67 44.57 -33.83
CA LEU A 11 47.67 46.03 -33.85
C LEU A 11 46.99 46.52 -32.58
N ILE A 12 47.79 47.23 -31.78
CA ILE A 12 47.49 47.93 -30.54
C ILE A 12 46.83 49.26 -30.90
N ILE A 13 45.71 49.61 -30.27
CA ILE A 13 45.24 50.99 -30.13
C ILE A 13 44.68 51.18 -28.71
N ASP A 14 45.54 51.80 -27.92
CA ASP A 14 45.32 52.88 -26.93
C ASP A 14 44.39 52.70 -25.73
N ALA A 15 45.02 52.91 -24.58
CA ALA A 15 44.42 53.28 -23.32
C ALA A 15 43.87 54.71 -23.42
N ASP A 16 42.63 54.89 -22.99
CA ASP A 16 42.17 56.15 -22.43
C ASP A 16 41.48 55.88 -21.10
N ASP A 17 42.05 56.52 -20.08
CA ASP A 17 41.44 56.81 -18.78
C ASP A 17 40.06 57.43 -18.97
N THR A 18 39.15 57.08 -18.05
CA THR A 18 37.87 57.73 -17.66
C THR A 18 36.77 56.65 -17.54
N THR A 19 36.58 56.06 -16.38
CA THR A 19 35.55 56.53 -15.45
C THR A 19 35.76 55.92 -14.07
N ALA A 20 36.65 56.55 -13.29
CA ALA A 20 36.53 56.56 -11.85
C ALA A 20 35.36 57.48 -11.46
N ALA A 21 34.14 56.95 -11.51
CA ALA A 21 32.92 57.48 -10.87
C ALA A 21 31.87 56.36 -10.96
N ALA A 22 31.50 55.61 -9.92
CA ALA A 22 31.28 56.02 -8.54
C ALA A 22 31.58 54.86 -7.57
N VAL A 23 32.67 54.97 -6.82
CA VAL A 23 32.86 54.28 -5.54
C VAL A 23 32.56 55.31 -4.45
N ALA A 24 31.28 55.42 -4.10
CA ALA A 24 30.79 56.05 -2.88
C ALA A 24 29.34 55.60 -2.65
N GLY A 25 29.18 54.30 -2.39
CA GLY A 25 27.92 53.65 -2.04
C GLY A 25 28.18 52.51 -1.06
N ASN A 26 28.24 52.87 0.23
CA ASN A 26 28.13 52.05 1.44
C ASN A 26 28.57 50.58 1.42
N SER A 27 29.81 50.33 1.87
CA SER A 27 30.27 49.00 2.30
C SER A 27 29.42 48.38 3.42
N SER A 28 28.68 49.19 4.18
CA SER A 28 27.71 48.74 5.19
C SER A 28 26.51 48.00 4.60
N ASP A 29 26.08 48.38 3.41
CA ASP A 29 24.81 47.90 2.83
C ASP A 29 25.00 46.52 2.21
N VAL A 30 26.15 46.30 1.55
CA VAL A 30 26.57 44.97 1.07
C VAL A 30 26.79 43.99 2.24
N VAL A 31 27.34 44.47 3.37
CA VAL A 31 27.49 43.66 4.59
C VAL A 31 26.13 43.37 5.24
N GLY A 32 25.16 44.29 5.11
CA GLY A 32 23.77 44.08 5.50
C GLY A 32 23.12 42.94 4.70
N ASP A 33 23.30 42.94 3.38
CA ASP A 33 22.75 41.93 2.47
C ASP A 33 23.34 40.52 2.69
N ILE A 34 24.63 40.43 3.05
CA ILE A 34 25.23 39.14 3.41
C ILE A 34 24.66 38.64 4.74
N LYS A 35 24.43 39.53 5.71
CA LYS A 35 23.85 39.15 7.01
C LYS A 35 22.40 38.69 6.88
N THR A 36 21.61 39.34 6.03
CA THR A 36 20.23 38.91 5.75
C THR A 36 20.23 37.55 5.04
N LEU A 37 21.10 37.36 4.05
CA LEU A 37 21.26 36.08 3.35
C LEU A 37 21.68 34.94 4.30
N VAL A 38 22.64 35.17 5.19
CA VAL A 38 23.06 34.19 6.19
C VAL A 38 21.91 33.84 7.14
N LYS A 39 21.09 34.83 7.52
CA LYS A 39 19.92 34.61 8.38
C LYS A 39 18.83 33.81 7.69
N ASP A 40 18.61 34.05 6.40
CA ASP A 40 17.68 33.27 5.57
C ASP A 40 18.17 31.84 5.39
N HIS A 41 19.46 31.64 5.17
CA HIS A 41 20.07 30.31 5.10
C HIS A 41 19.99 29.58 6.44
N ALA A 42 20.26 30.24 7.58
CA ALA A 42 20.10 29.64 8.90
C ALA A 42 18.65 29.17 9.11
N SER A 43 17.69 30.03 8.78
CA SER A 43 16.26 29.72 8.85
C SER A 43 15.84 28.57 7.91
N PHE A 44 16.51 28.42 6.77
CA PHE A 44 16.32 27.31 5.84
C PHE A 44 16.86 25.99 6.40
N PHE A 45 18.05 25.99 7.01
CA PHE A 45 18.64 24.79 7.61
C PHE A 45 17.83 24.30 8.82
N ASP A 46 17.30 25.19 9.66
CA ASP A 46 16.41 24.81 10.77
C ASP A 46 15.15 24.09 10.26
N LYS A 47 14.52 24.61 9.21
CA LYS A 47 13.38 23.97 8.54
C LYS A 47 13.75 22.62 7.88
N LEU A 48 14.98 22.47 7.41
CA LEU A 48 15.47 21.24 6.80
C LEU A 48 15.64 20.12 7.84
N VAL A 49 16.09 20.47 9.04
CA VAL A 49 16.15 19.55 10.19
C VAL A 49 14.75 19.09 10.59
N GLU A 50 13.75 19.98 10.59
CA GLU A 50 12.35 19.63 10.87
C GLU A 50 11.71 18.71 9.82
N LEU A 51 12.21 18.74 8.58
CA LEU A 51 11.73 17.88 7.50
C LEU A 51 12.06 16.40 7.75
N ILE A 52 13.11 16.12 8.52
CA ILE A 52 13.50 14.77 8.88
C ILE A 52 12.90 14.45 10.26
N PRO A 53 11.99 13.47 10.36
CA PRO A 53 11.40 13.10 11.63
C PRO A 53 12.47 12.80 12.67
N ALA A 54 12.31 13.35 13.88
CA ALA A 54 13.23 13.19 15.01
C ALA A 54 13.59 11.72 15.32
N LYS A 55 12.75 10.77 14.90
CA LYS A 55 12.98 9.33 14.93
C LYS A 55 14.29 8.87 14.25
N PHE A 56 14.84 9.62 13.31
CA PHE A 56 16.08 9.25 12.60
C PHE A 56 17.36 9.77 13.27
N TYR A 57 17.25 10.76 14.16
CA TYR A 57 18.40 11.37 14.83
C TYR A 57 18.48 11.04 16.33
N LEU A 58 17.35 10.76 17.00
CA LEU A 58 17.37 10.23 18.35
C LEU A 58 17.49 8.71 18.31
N PRO A 59 18.43 8.09 19.05
CA PRO A 59 18.34 6.69 19.40
C PRO A 59 16.97 6.45 20.00
N THR A 60 16.11 5.72 19.29
CA THR A 60 14.82 5.33 19.85
C THR A 60 15.14 4.46 21.05
N ASN A 61 14.86 4.96 22.25
CA ASN A 61 14.84 4.12 23.45
C ASN A 61 13.93 2.94 23.10
N ASP A 62 14.50 1.74 23.00
CA ASP A 62 13.76 0.53 22.62
C ASP A 62 12.60 0.21 23.59
N ASP A 63 12.56 0.91 24.73
CA ASP A 63 11.48 0.89 25.72
C ASP A 63 10.14 1.45 25.21
N ASP A 64 10.14 2.31 24.18
CA ASP A 64 8.90 2.88 23.60
C ASP A 64 8.15 1.87 22.71
N LYS A 65 8.79 0.76 22.35
CA LYS A 65 8.13 -0.39 21.72
C LYS A 65 8.37 -1.62 22.58
N PRO A 66 7.52 -1.84 23.61
CA PRO A 66 7.50 -3.12 24.30
C PRO A 66 7.12 -4.20 23.29
N TRP A 67 8.14 -4.87 22.76
CA TRP A 67 7.96 -6.05 21.96
C TRP A 67 7.16 -7.06 22.78
N PHE A 68 6.17 -7.72 22.19
CA PHE A 68 5.25 -8.58 22.94
C PHE A 68 5.96 -9.76 23.64
N GLN A 69 7.24 -10.04 23.37
CA GLN A 69 8.01 -10.99 24.17
C GLN A 69 8.49 -10.31 25.46
N GLY A 70 8.00 -10.79 26.60
CA GLY A 70 8.30 -10.23 27.93
C GLY A 70 7.06 -9.78 28.71
N LEU A 71 6.00 -9.33 28.02
CA LEU A 71 4.78 -8.86 28.69
C LEU A 71 3.94 -10.00 29.29
N SER A 72 3.34 -9.75 30.46
CA SER A 72 2.38 -10.65 31.10
C SER A 72 1.14 -10.89 30.22
N LYS A 73 0.41 -11.98 30.43
CA LYS A 73 -0.81 -12.27 29.64
C LYS A 73 -1.83 -11.13 29.70
N ALA A 74 -1.94 -10.45 30.84
CA ALA A 74 -2.81 -9.29 31.03
C ALA A 74 -2.33 -8.07 30.23
N ALA A 75 -1.05 -7.71 30.35
CA ALA A 75 -0.47 -6.58 29.61
C ALA A 75 -0.56 -6.77 28.08
N LYS A 76 -0.45 -8.02 27.61
CA LYS A 76 -0.67 -8.37 26.20
C LYS A 76 -2.13 -8.17 25.75
N ALA A 77 -3.10 -8.46 26.61
CA ALA A 77 -4.50 -8.25 26.29
C ALA A 77 -4.82 -6.75 26.20
N GLU A 78 -4.32 -5.96 27.15
CA GLU A 78 -4.47 -4.50 27.16
C GLU A 78 -3.81 -3.84 25.94
N ALA A 79 -2.60 -4.23 25.59
CA ALA A 79 -1.93 -3.72 24.38
C ALA A 79 -2.70 -4.04 23.10
N LYS A 80 -3.34 -5.21 23.01
CA LYS A 80 -4.23 -5.57 21.89
C LYS A 80 -5.50 -4.74 21.88
N LEU A 81 -6.12 -4.50 23.03
CA LEU A 81 -7.31 -3.64 23.15
C LEU A 81 -7.00 -2.21 22.73
N LYS A 82 -5.87 -1.64 23.18
CA LYS A 82 -5.39 -0.32 22.77
C LYS A 82 -5.15 -0.23 21.26
N SER A 83 -4.58 -1.28 20.66
CA SER A 83 -4.40 -1.37 19.20
C SER A 83 -5.73 -1.39 18.44
N ILE A 84 -6.70 -2.19 18.91
CA ILE A 84 -8.06 -2.23 18.33
C ILE A 84 -8.73 -0.86 18.44
N GLU A 85 -8.63 -0.20 19.60
CA GLU A 85 -9.19 1.13 19.82
C GLU A 85 -8.54 2.19 18.90
N ASN A 86 -7.22 2.16 18.74
CA ASN A 86 -6.49 3.04 17.82
C ASN A 86 -6.92 2.83 16.37
N THR A 87 -7.10 1.57 15.95
CA THR A 87 -7.62 1.29 14.59
C THR A 87 -9.06 1.77 14.40
N LYS A 88 -9.90 1.69 15.44
CA LYS A 88 -11.28 2.22 15.42
C LYS A 88 -11.30 3.74 15.34
N LYS A 89 -10.48 4.43 16.15
CA LYS A 89 -10.31 5.89 16.11
C LYS A 89 -9.79 6.37 14.74
N SER A 90 -8.83 5.66 14.15
CA SER A 90 -8.32 5.96 12.81
C SER A 90 -9.40 5.85 11.73
N ARG A 91 -10.29 4.85 11.81
CA ARG A 91 -11.43 4.71 10.88
C ARG A 91 -12.42 5.86 11.03
N GLN A 92 -12.80 6.19 12.26
CA GLN A 92 -13.71 7.31 12.53
C GLN A 92 -13.14 8.66 12.07
N ALA A 93 -11.83 8.89 12.24
CA ALA A 93 -11.19 10.11 11.76
C ALA A 93 -11.22 10.22 10.23
N LYS A 94 -11.03 9.09 9.52
CA LYS A 94 -11.14 9.06 8.04
C LYS A 94 -12.57 9.34 7.58
N GLU A 95 -13.55 8.74 8.24
CA GLU A 95 -14.98 8.94 7.96
C GLU A 95 -15.39 10.40 8.21
N LYS A 96 -14.99 11.00 9.33
CA LYS A 96 -15.22 12.43 9.59
C LYS A 96 -14.60 13.33 8.52
N LYS A 97 -13.36 13.04 8.10
CA LYS A 97 -12.66 13.79 7.05
C LYS A 97 -13.30 13.61 5.66
N GLU A 98 -13.95 12.47 5.42
CA GLU A 98 -14.71 12.22 4.19
C GLU A 98 -16.01 13.01 4.20
N ILE A 99 -16.75 12.99 5.31
CA ILE A 99 -17.97 13.80 5.50
C ILE A 99 -17.67 15.31 5.36
N GLU A 100 -16.56 15.78 5.94
CA GLU A 100 -16.14 17.18 5.83
C GLU A 100 -15.82 17.58 4.38
N ARG A 101 -15.15 16.70 3.62
CA ARG A 101 -14.92 16.93 2.19
C ARG A 101 -16.20 16.98 1.38
N ASP A 102 -17.13 16.06 1.64
CA ASP A 102 -18.41 16.02 0.94
C ASP A 102 -19.24 17.28 1.23
N ASN A 103 -19.13 17.85 2.44
CA ASN A 103 -19.77 19.11 2.78
C ASN A 103 -19.10 20.30 2.07
N ILE A 104 -17.77 20.36 2.04
CA ILE A 104 -17.03 21.39 1.30
C ILE A 104 -17.35 21.33 -0.20
N GLU A 105 -17.43 20.13 -0.80
CA GLU A 105 -17.80 19.97 -2.21
C GLU A 105 -19.22 20.43 -2.50
N LYS A 106 -20.16 20.22 -1.58
CA LYS A 106 -21.54 20.74 -1.69
C LYS A 106 -21.57 22.26 -1.63
N GLU A 107 -20.90 22.87 -0.65
CA GLU A 107 -20.80 24.34 -0.52
C GLU A 107 -20.15 24.98 -1.75
N VAL A 108 -19.05 24.40 -2.25
CA VAL A 108 -18.40 24.85 -3.49
C VAL A 108 -19.33 24.71 -4.70
N SER A 109 -20.12 23.64 -4.77
CA SER A 109 -21.10 23.46 -5.85
C SER A 109 -22.28 24.43 -5.78
N GLU A 110 -22.67 24.86 -4.58
CA GLU A 110 -23.73 25.86 -4.36
C GLU A 110 -23.23 27.26 -4.64
N ALA A 111 -22.02 27.60 -4.19
CA ALA A 111 -21.34 28.84 -4.55
C ALA A 111 -21.11 28.94 -6.07
N ALA A 112 -20.73 27.85 -6.73
CA ALA A 112 -20.54 27.81 -8.19
C ALA A 112 -21.85 28.00 -8.98
N LYS A 113 -23.02 27.65 -8.42
CA LYS A 113 -24.33 27.92 -9.06
C LYS A 113 -24.70 29.41 -9.03
N GLY A 114 -24.14 30.18 -8.09
CA GLY A 114 -24.32 31.64 -7.99
C GLY A 114 -23.37 32.45 -8.87
N ILE A 115 -22.36 31.80 -9.47
CA ILE A 115 -21.39 32.45 -10.35
C ILE A 115 -21.65 31.99 -11.78
N GLU A 116 -22.56 32.69 -12.48
CA GLU A 116 -22.70 32.57 -13.92
C GLU A 116 -21.51 33.28 -14.60
N PHE A 117 -20.39 32.58 -14.71
CA PHE A 117 -19.29 33.05 -15.57
C PHE A 117 -19.74 32.93 -17.03
N GLY A 118 -20.04 34.08 -17.64
CA GLY A 118 -20.17 34.23 -19.09
C GLY A 118 -18.98 33.53 -19.75
N LYS A 119 -19.28 32.62 -20.68
CA LYS A 119 -18.28 31.82 -21.40
C LYS A 119 -17.42 32.71 -22.30
N VAL A 120 -16.42 33.36 -21.73
CA VAL A 120 -15.33 33.97 -22.48
C VAL A 120 -14.30 32.86 -22.75
N LYS A 121 -14.19 32.43 -24.02
CA LYS A 121 -13.10 31.56 -24.46
C LYS A 121 -11.79 32.35 -24.42
N LEU A 122 -11.09 32.30 -23.30
CA LEU A 122 -9.68 32.66 -23.24
C LEU A 122 -8.87 31.45 -23.70
N ALA A 123 -8.46 31.48 -24.97
CA ALA A 123 -7.28 30.75 -25.41
C ALA A 123 -6.06 31.36 -24.72
N ALA A 124 -5.10 30.51 -24.34
CA ALA A 124 -3.84 30.83 -23.67
C ALA A 124 -3.91 30.98 -22.13
N SER A 125 -3.90 29.82 -21.45
CA SER A 125 -2.94 29.61 -20.35
C SER A 125 -2.59 28.13 -20.29
N SER A 126 -1.40 27.82 -20.77
CA SER A 126 -0.71 26.57 -20.49
C SER A 126 -0.20 26.67 -19.07
N ASP A 127 -0.90 26.08 -18.09
CA ASP A 127 -0.37 25.55 -16.81
C ASP A 127 -1.50 25.18 -15.82
N ASP A 128 -2.53 24.46 -16.28
CA ASP A 128 -3.43 23.74 -15.37
C ASP A 128 -3.51 22.27 -15.77
N VAL A 129 -2.37 21.58 -15.69
CA VAL A 129 -2.34 20.12 -15.58
C VAL A 129 -2.61 19.76 -14.12
N SER A 130 -3.76 20.22 -13.61
CA SER A 130 -4.30 19.70 -12.36
C SER A 130 -4.35 18.18 -12.47
N ASN A 131 -3.83 17.54 -11.41
CA ASN A 131 -3.74 16.10 -11.20
C ASN A 131 -5.13 15.44 -11.18
N LYS A 132 -5.85 15.50 -12.30
CA LYS A 132 -7.13 14.85 -12.53
C LYS A 132 -6.81 13.38 -12.64
N LYS A 133 -6.90 12.70 -11.49
CA LYS A 133 -6.78 11.24 -11.36
C LYS A 133 -7.39 10.61 -12.60
N LYS A 134 -6.57 9.93 -13.41
CA LYS A 134 -7.02 9.22 -14.61
C LYS A 134 -8.28 8.43 -14.22
N LYS A 135 -9.44 8.84 -14.74
CA LYS A 135 -10.72 8.23 -14.36
C LYS A 135 -10.57 6.72 -14.59
N ARG A 136 -10.83 5.93 -13.54
CA ARG A 136 -10.75 4.47 -13.62
C ARG A 136 -11.67 4.03 -14.76
N ARG A 137 -11.19 3.13 -15.61
CA ARG A 137 -12.01 2.52 -16.66
C ARG A 137 -13.25 1.89 -16.00
N LEU A 138 -14.37 1.89 -16.72
CA LEU A 138 -15.59 1.25 -16.23
C LEU A 138 -15.35 -0.24 -16.00
N SER A 139 -16.18 -0.87 -15.15
CA SER A 139 -16.08 -2.32 -14.97
C SER A 139 -16.45 -3.03 -16.27
N LYS A 140 -15.79 -4.17 -16.53
CA LYS A 140 -16.00 -4.96 -17.76
C LYS A 140 -17.45 -5.41 -17.91
N GLU A 141 -18.18 -5.62 -16.81
CA GLU A 141 -19.62 -5.91 -16.81
C GLU A 141 -20.45 -4.73 -17.31
N LYS A 142 -20.10 -3.49 -16.89
CA LYS A 142 -20.78 -2.28 -17.36
C LYS A 142 -20.47 -2.00 -18.82
N GLU A 143 -19.24 -2.27 -19.26
CA GLU A 143 -18.84 -2.21 -20.68
C GLU A 143 -19.65 -3.24 -21.50
N LEU A 144 -19.81 -4.47 -20.99
CA LEU A 144 -20.62 -5.51 -21.64
C LEU A 144 -22.07 -5.09 -21.78
N GLN A 145 -22.68 -4.54 -20.71
CA GLN A 145 -24.06 -4.05 -20.76
C GLN A 145 -24.23 -2.92 -21.78
N ARG A 146 -23.26 -2.00 -21.88
CA ARG A 146 -23.28 -0.94 -22.88
C ARG A 146 -23.14 -1.48 -24.29
N ALA A 147 -22.21 -2.40 -24.51
CA ALA A 147 -22.02 -3.08 -25.79
C ALA A 147 -23.29 -3.80 -26.25
N GLN A 148 -23.98 -4.53 -25.35
CA GLN A 148 -25.24 -5.20 -25.67
C GLN A 148 -26.35 -4.22 -26.02
N LYS A 149 -26.51 -3.14 -25.24
CA LYS A 149 -27.51 -2.10 -25.52
C LYS A 149 -27.26 -1.40 -26.85
N LEU A 150 -26.00 -1.17 -27.21
CA LEU A 150 -25.61 -0.60 -28.50
C LEU A 150 -25.91 -1.59 -29.64
N GLU A 151 -25.60 -2.88 -29.45
CA GLU A 151 -25.92 -3.93 -30.42
C GLU A 151 -27.44 -4.07 -30.64
N GLU A 152 -28.23 -3.97 -29.57
CA GLU A 152 -29.70 -3.96 -29.63
C GLU A 152 -30.21 -2.74 -30.39
N ALA A 153 -29.75 -1.53 -30.05
CA ALA A 153 -30.15 -0.29 -30.74
C ALA A 153 -29.71 -0.23 -32.22
N MET A 154 -28.64 -0.94 -32.60
CA MET A 154 -28.20 -1.07 -34.00
C MET A 154 -29.08 -2.03 -34.81
N LYS A 155 -29.80 -2.95 -34.16
CA LYS A 155 -30.69 -3.92 -34.84
C LYS A 155 -32.05 -3.32 -35.19
N ASP A 156 -32.38 -2.14 -34.67
CA ASP A 156 -33.65 -1.47 -34.96
C ASP A 156 -33.72 -1.04 -36.44
N PRO A 157 -34.79 -1.37 -37.19
CA PRO A 157 -34.84 -1.22 -38.65
C PRO A 157 -34.91 0.24 -39.12
N GLU A 158 -35.49 1.17 -38.34
CA GLU A 158 -35.66 2.57 -38.75
C GLU A 158 -34.44 3.45 -38.46
N LYS A 159 -33.79 3.26 -37.31
CA LYS A 159 -32.70 4.14 -36.82
C LYS A 159 -31.36 3.43 -36.69
N GLY A 160 -31.33 2.10 -36.76
CA GLY A 160 -30.13 1.30 -36.52
C GLY A 160 -29.03 1.57 -37.55
N GLY A 161 -29.37 1.79 -38.82
CA GLY A 161 -28.39 2.09 -39.86
C GLY A 161 -27.66 3.42 -39.65
N GLU A 162 -28.37 4.47 -39.23
CA GLU A 162 -27.79 5.78 -38.93
C GLU A 162 -27.00 5.76 -37.62
N LEU A 163 -27.52 5.11 -36.59
CA LEU A 163 -26.84 4.92 -35.31
C LEU A 163 -25.55 4.12 -35.48
N ALA A 164 -25.56 3.07 -36.31
CA ALA A 164 -24.38 2.26 -36.61
C ALA A 164 -23.29 3.10 -37.30
N LYS A 165 -23.67 3.94 -38.26
CA LYS A 165 -22.76 4.90 -38.89
C LYS A 165 -22.22 5.89 -37.85
N GLN A 166 -23.08 6.59 -37.11
CA GLN A 166 -22.64 7.57 -36.11
C GLN A 166 -21.70 6.95 -35.07
N HIS A 167 -22.00 5.75 -34.61
CA HIS A 167 -21.18 5.03 -33.66
C HIS A 167 -19.83 4.63 -34.28
N SER A 168 -19.80 4.16 -35.54
CA SER A 168 -18.54 3.80 -36.20
C SER A 168 -17.61 5.00 -36.40
N TRP A 169 -18.16 6.15 -36.80
CA TRP A 169 -17.43 7.42 -36.91
C TRP A 169 -16.91 7.90 -35.55
N LYS A 170 -17.75 7.85 -34.51
CA LYS A 170 -17.33 8.19 -33.13
C LYS A 170 -16.22 7.27 -32.63
N SER A 171 -16.37 5.96 -32.78
CA SER A 171 -15.34 4.99 -32.39
C SER A 171 -14.05 5.17 -33.20
N ALA A 172 -14.12 5.53 -34.48
CA ALA A 172 -12.93 5.84 -35.28
C ALA A 172 -12.20 7.09 -34.75
N MET A 173 -12.95 8.15 -34.45
CA MET A 173 -12.41 9.38 -33.87
C MET A 173 -11.80 9.14 -32.46
N GLU A 174 -12.44 8.32 -31.62
CA GLU A 174 -11.86 7.96 -30.33
C GLU A 174 -10.56 7.16 -30.46
N ARG A 175 -10.48 6.27 -31.45
CA ARG A 175 -9.23 5.53 -31.74
C ARG A 175 -8.13 6.45 -32.25
N THR A 176 -8.43 7.44 -33.10
CA THR A 176 -7.42 8.42 -33.55
C THR A 176 -6.94 9.31 -32.41
N MET A 177 -7.82 9.64 -31.45
CA MET A 177 -7.46 10.29 -30.19
C MET A 177 -6.63 9.41 -29.24
N GLY A 178 -6.37 8.14 -29.59
CA GLY A 178 -5.58 7.21 -28.80
C GLY A 178 -6.36 6.45 -27.72
N ASN A 179 -7.69 6.57 -27.68
CA ASN A 179 -8.53 5.84 -26.74
C ASN A 179 -8.73 4.39 -27.22
N LYS A 180 -8.54 3.43 -26.31
CA LYS A 180 -8.76 2.01 -26.61
C LYS A 180 -10.25 1.65 -26.52
N VAL A 181 -10.93 1.62 -27.65
CA VAL A 181 -12.35 1.27 -27.77
C VAL A 181 -12.58 -0.24 -27.59
N HIS A 182 -13.54 -0.64 -26.73
CA HIS A 182 -13.83 -2.05 -26.37
C HIS A 182 -15.34 -2.32 -26.45
N ASP A 183 -15.87 -2.48 -27.66
CA ASP A 183 -17.33 -2.54 -27.88
C ASP A 183 -17.85 -3.94 -28.19
N ASP A 184 -16.98 -4.95 -28.32
CA ASP A 184 -17.38 -6.30 -28.71
C ASP A 184 -17.92 -7.12 -27.53
N PRO A 185 -19.22 -7.46 -27.48
CA PRO A 185 -19.80 -8.17 -26.34
C PRO A 185 -19.24 -9.59 -26.18
N LYS A 186 -18.88 -10.24 -27.28
CA LYS A 186 -18.30 -11.60 -27.28
C LYS A 186 -16.91 -11.64 -26.65
N LEU A 187 -16.08 -10.63 -26.90
CA LEU A 187 -14.74 -10.51 -26.30
C LEU A 187 -14.82 -10.13 -24.83
N LEU A 188 -15.73 -9.21 -24.47
CA LEU A 188 -15.98 -8.84 -23.08
C LEU A 188 -16.42 -10.04 -22.25
N LYS A 189 -17.36 -10.87 -22.75
CA LYS A 189 -17.77 -12.15 -22.12
C LYS A 189 -16.58 -13.10 -21.91
N LYS A 190 -15.74 -13.28 -22.92
CA LYS A 190 -14.53 -14.13 -22.80
C LYS A 190 -13.54 -13.59 -21.77
N SER A 191 -13.37 -12.26 -21.69
CA SER A 191 -12.48 -11.63 -20.72
C SER A 191 -12.98 -11.87 -19.28
N LEU A 192 -14.29 -11.73 -19.04
CA LEU A 192 -14.91 -12.00 -17.75
C LEU A 192 -14.75 -13.46 -17.34
N GLN A 193 -14.91 -14.40 -18.27
CA GLN A 193 -14.66 -15.82 -17.99
C GLN A 193 -13.21 -16.10 -17.63
N LYS A 194 -12.24 -15.46 -18.30
CA LYS A 194 -10.81 -15.58 -17.97
C LYS A 194 -10.51 -15.05 -16.57
N ASP A 195 -11.07 -13.90 -16.21
CA ASP A 195 -10.92 -13.31 -14.89
C ASP A 195 -11.52 -14.22 -13.80
N LYS A 196 -12.74 -14.74 -14.01
CA LYS A 196 -13.38 -15.71 -13.11
C LYS A 196 -12.51 -16.96 -12.92
N LYS A 197 -11.96 -17.53 -14.00
CA LYS A 197 -11.04 -18.68 -13.92
C LYS A 197 -9.76 -18.36 -13.16
N LYS A 198 -9.18 -17.18 -13.36
CA LYS A 198 -7.98 -16.72 -12.62
C LYS A 198 -8.29 -16.58 -11.13
N HIS A 199 -9.43 -15.99 -10.78
CA HIS A 199 -9.88 -15.87 -9.40
C HIS A 199 -10.12 -17.24 -8.76
N ALA A 200 -10.82 -18.16 -9.43
CA ALA A 200 -11.03 -19.52 -8.94
C ALA A 200 -9.71 -20.24 -8.63
N LYS A 201 -8.75 -20.21 -9.56
CA LYS A 201 -7.40 -20.77 -9.36
C LYS A 201 -6.68 -20.13 -8.17
N SER A 202 -6.82 -18.82 -7.98
CA SER A 202 -6.22 -18.12 -6.86
C SER A 202 -6.85 -18.53 -5.53
N VAL A 203 -8.17 -18.66 -5.49
CA VAL A 203 -8.93 -19.08 -4.29
C VAL A 203 -8.55 -20.51 -3.92
N GLU A 204 -8.52 -21.42 -4.89
CA GLU A 204 -8.13 -22.82 -4.68
C GLU A 204 -6.70 -22.93 -4.13
N LYS A 205 -5.74 -22.23 -4.73
CA LYS A 205 -4.35 -22.19 -4.24
C LYS A 205 -4.27 -21.64 -2.82
N TRP A 206 -5.08 -20.64 -2.49
CA TRP A 206 -5.08 -20.08 -1.14
C TRP A 206 -5.68 -21.06 -0.14
N LYS A 207 -6.77 -21.73 -0.50
CA LYS A 207 -7.38 -22.81 0.29
C LYS A 207 -6.40 -23.97 0.53
N GLN A 208 -5.67 -24.41 -0.49
CA GLN A 208 -4.63 -25.43 -0.34
C GLN A 208 -3.52 -24.97 0.65
N ARG A 209 -3.09 -23.70 0.58
CA ARG A 209 -2.10 -23.16 1.52
C ARG A 209 -2.63 -23.08 2.96
N THR A 210 -3.88 -22.71 3.16
CA THR A 210 -4.48 -22.69 4.50
C THR A 210 -4.62 -24.10 5.05
N GLU A 211 -5.11 -25.05 4.24
CA GLU A 211 -5.25 -26.46 4.63
C GLU A 211 -3.92 -27.12 4.98
N THR A 212 -2.87 -26.89 4.18
CA THR A 212 -1.52 -27.40 4.51
C THR A 212 -1.01 -26.84 5.83
N THR A 213 -1.21 -25.54 6.07
CA THR A 213 -0.81 -24.88 7.32
C THR A 213 -1.59 -25.45 8.51
N GLU A 214 -2.90 -25.63 8.38
CA GLU A 214 -3.76 -26.22 9.41
C GLU A 214 -3.39 -27.68 9.68
N LYS A 215 -3.13 -28.49 8.64
CA LYS A 215 -2.66 -29.87 8.78
C LYS A 215 -1.32 -29.93 9.52
N MET A 216 -0.39 -29.03 9.21
CA MET A 216 0.90 -28.95 9.92
C MET A 216 0.73 -28.54 11.39
N LYS A 217 -0.15 -27.58 11.68
CA LYS A 217 -0.49 -27.19 13.07
C LYS A 217 -1.15 -28.34 13.82
N ARG A 218 -2.14 -28.98 13.22
CA ARG A 218 -2.86 -30.13 13.78
C ARG A 218 -1.92 -31.29 14.05
N GLY A 219 -1.08 -31.67 13.09
CA GLY A 219 -0.09 -32.73 13.28
C GLY A 219 0.90 -32.46 14.41
N LYS A 220 1.32 -31.20 14.62
CA LYS A 220 2.14 -30.83 15.79
C LYS A 220 1.36 -30.95 17.10
N GLN A 221 0.09 -30.54 17.10
CA GLN A 221 -0.77 -30.64 18.27
C GLN A 221 -1.09 -32.10 18.63
N ASP A 222 -1.36 -32.95 17.63
CA ASP A 222 -1.63 -34.37 17.79
C ASP A 222 -0.41 -35.09 18.37
N LYS A 223 0.79 -34.87 17.83
CA LYS A 223 2.05 -35.38 18.41
C LYS A 223 2.25 -34.95 19.86
N ARG A 224 1.90 -33.70 20.19
CA ARG A 224 1.97 -33.21 21.57
C ARG A 224 0.98 -33.95 22.48
N ASN A 225 -0.25 -34.14 22.00
CA ASN A 225 -1.30 -34.85 22.73
C ASN A 225 -0.91 -36.32 22.95
N GLU A 226 -0.36 -36.98 21.93
CA GLU A 226 0.19 -38.34 22.01
C GLU A 226 1.32 -38.44 23.02
N ASN A 227 2.31 -37.54 22.98
CA ASN A 227 3.41 -37.52 23.95
C ASN A 227 2.93 -37.30 25.39
N ILE A 228 1.92 -36.43 25.58
CA ILE A 228 1.30 -36.22 26.89
C ILE A 228 0.58 -37.48 27.35
N LYS A 229 -0.16 -38.14 26.46
CA LYS A 229 -0.86 -39.40 26.74
C LYS A 229 0.13 -40.51 27.10
N ALA A 230 1.16 -40.72 26.29
CA ALA A 230 2.24 -41.67 26.55
C ALA A 230 2.93 -41.41 27.90
N LYS A 231 3.19 -40.13 28.25
CA LYS A 231 3.76 -39.77 29.56
C LYS A 231 2.81 -40.11 30.72
N LYS A 232 1.50 -39.87 30.55
CA LYS A 232 0.47 -40.25 31.54
C LYS A 232 0.40 -41.77 31.69
N ASP A 233 0.39 -42.50 30.60
CA ASP A 233 0.28 -43.96 30.59
C ASP A 233 1.54 -44.62 31.14
N LYS A 234 2.74 -44.13 30.81
CA LYS A 234 4.00 -44.54 31.46
C LYS A 234 3.96 -44.33 32.96
N LYS A 235 3.44 -43.20 33.45
CA LYS A 235 3.30 -42.93 34.89
C LYS A 235 2.29 -43.87 35.56
N LYS A 236 1.21 -44.26 34.85
CA LYS A 236 0.27 -45.28 35.34
C LYS A 236 0.93 -46.66 35.37
N GLN A 237 1.61 -47.05 34.30
CA GLN A 237 2.31 -48.34 34.20
C GLN A 237 3.36 -48.47 35.28
N SER A 238 4.24 -47.48 35.49
CA SER A 238 5.22 -47.53 36.58
C SER A 238 4.61 -47.60 37.98
N LYS A 239 3.35 -47.18 38.18
CA LYS A 239 2.63 -47.40 39.45
C LYS A 239 2.08 -48.82 39.54
N ILE A 240 1.57 -49.37 38.44
CA ILE A 240 1.12 -50.75 38.32
C ILE A 240 2.30 -51.70 38.55
N ASP A 241 3.41 -51.53 37.81
CA ASP A 241 4.63 -52.34 37.94
C ASP A 241 5.18 -52.31 39.38
N LYS A 242 5.15 -51.14 40.05
CA LYS A 242 5.55 -51.04 41.46
C LYS A 242 4.62 -51.80 42.39
N ARG A 243 3.30 -51.80 42.12
CA ARG A 243 2.32 -52.55 42.90
C ARG A 243 2.48 -54.05 42.67
N GLU A 244 2.61 -54.47 41.42
CA GLU A 244 2.85 -55.87 41.04
C GLU A 244 4.18 -56.35 41.59
N LYS A 245 5.28 -55.59 41.48
CA LYS A 245 6.55 -55.94 42.10
C LYS A 245 6.45 -56.06 43.63
N LYS A 246 5.62 -55.24 44.30
CA LYS A 246 5.36 -55.38 45.74
C LYS A 246 4.55 -56.64 46.05
N LEU A 247 3.55 -56.96 45.23
CA LEU A 247 2.73 -58.17 45.36
C LEU A 247 3.53 -59.45 45.03
N MET A 248 4.50 -59.34 44.12
CA MET A 248 5.34 -60.45 43.65
C MET A 248 6.66 -60.59 44.41
N ARG A 249 7.02 -59.67 45.31
CA ARG A 249 8.23 -59.78 46.16
C ARG A 249 8.09 -61.00 47.08
N PRO A 250 9.03 -61.96 47.05
CA PRO A 250 9.09 -63.02 48.05
C PRO A 250 9.27 -62.40 49.44
N GLY A 251 8.49 -62.86 50.41
CA GLY A 251 8.68 -62.48 51.82
C GLY A 251 9.94 -63.11 52.41
N PHE A 252 10.13 -62.94 53.73
CA PHE A 252 11.28 -63.47 54.50
C PHE A 252 11.44 -65.01 54.38
N GLU A 253 10.37 -65.76 54.09
CA GLU A 253 10.43 -67.22 53.88
C GLU A 253 10.49 -67.66 52.41
N GLY A 254 10.58 -66.73 51.45
CA GLY A 254 10.46 -67.06 50.02
C GLY A 254 9.02 -67.38 49.60
N ARG A 255 8.75 -67.41 48.28
CA ARG A 255 7.44 -67.84 47.76
C ARG A 255 7.32 -69.37 47.92
N LYS A 256 6.50 -69.84 48.86
CA LYS A 256 6.03 -71.24 48.88
C LYS A 256 5.15 -71.48 47.66
N GLU A 257 5.75 -72.00 46.61
CA GLU A 257 5.05 -72.54 45.45
C GLU A 257 4.48 -73.92 45.86
N GLY A 258 3.27 -73.95 46.42
CA GLY A 258 2.49 -75.19 46.57
C GLY A 258 2.28 -75.75 47.99
N PHE A 259 1.55 -75.03 48.86
CA PHE A 259 0.95 -75.68 50.04
C PHE A 259 -0.49 -75.19 50.31
N VAL A 260 -1.41 -75.35 49.36
CA VAL A 260 -2.87 -75.44 49.64
C VAL A 260 -3.57 -76.19 48.50
N THR A 261 -3.39 -77.52 48.42
CA THR A 261 -4.40 -78.49 47.93
C THR A 261 -3.92 -79.89 48.35
N GLY A 262 -4.30 -80.33 49.53
CA GLY A 262 -4.01 -81.65 50.07
C GLY A 262 -4.84 -81.87 51.33
N ASN A 263 -5.94 -82.60 51.15
CA ASN A 263 -7.08 -82.87 52.05
C ASN A 263 -8.11 -81.76 52.24
#